data_AF-A0A519YC29-F1
#
_entry.id   AF-A0A519YC29-F1
#
_cell.length_a   1.000
_cell.length_b   1.000
_cell.length_c   1.000
_cell.angle_alpha   90.00
_cell.angle_beta   90.00
_cell.angle_gamma   90.00
#
_symmetry.space_group_name_H-M   'P 1'
#
loop_
_entity.id
_entity.type
_entity.pdbx_description
1 polymer ?
#
loop_
_entity_poly.entity_id
_entity_poly.type
_entity_poly.pdbx_seq_one_letter_code
_entity_poly.pdbx_strand_id
1 'polypeptide(L)' 'LMMLEHLGEHAHAARIEAALNETLLNKEQCTGDLGGKASTTEFTQHIIDKLK' A
#
# COMPACT_ATOMS: atom_id res chain seq x y z
N LEU A 1 -1.43 8.98 3.33
CA LEU A 1 -2.88 8.88 3.60
C LEU A 1 -3.35 10.08 4.39
N MET A 2 -3.01 10.19 5.67
CA MET A 2 -3.46 11.27 6.58
C MET A 2 -3.21 12.70 6.04
N MET A 3 -2.07 12.95 5.38
CA MET A 3 -1.82 14.25 4.73
C MET A 3 -2.81 14.56 3.60
N LEU A 4 -3.10 13.58 2.74
CA LEU A 4 -4.07 13.74 1.65
C LEU A 4 -5.47 13.99 2.21
N GLU A 5 -5.86 13.27 3.26
CA GLU A 5 -7.13 13.51 3.95
C GLU A 5 -7.21 14.92 4.54
N HIS A 6 -6.14 15.39 5.17
CA HIS A 6 -6.06 16.75 5.72
C HIS A 6 -6.18 17.83 4.63
N LEU A 7 -5.65 17.57 3.44
CA LEU A 7 -5.73 18.47 2.29
C LEU A 7 -7.07 18.38 1.52
N GLY A 8 -7.99 17.49 1.91
CA GLY A 8 -9.27 17.28 1.22
C GLY A 8 -9.20 16.30 0.04
N GLU A 9 -8.04 15.67 -0.20
CA GLU A 9 -7.78 14.73 -1.29
C GLU A 9 -8.25 13.30 -0.95
N HIS A 10 -9.50 13.19 -0.49
CA HIS A 10 -10.07 11.94 0.06
C HIS A 10 -10.09 10.80 -0.95
N ALA A 11 -10.39 11.07 -2.23
CA ALA A 11 -10.42 10.05 -3.27
C ALA A 11 -9.04 9.42 -3.50
N HIS A 12 -7.98 10.24 -3.52
CA HIS A 12 -6.61 9.75 -3.66
C HIS A 12 -6.16 8.98 -2.42
N ALA A 13 -6.48 9.47 -1.22
CA ALA A 13 -6.20 8.78 0.03
C ALA A 13 -6.85 7.39 0.05
N ALA A 14 -8.17 7.30 -0.22
CA ALA A 14 -8.91 6.05 -0.18
C ALA A 14 -8.37 5.01 -1.18
N ARG A 15 -7.97 5.43 -2.39
CA ARG A 15 -7.38 4.55 -3.40
C ARG A 15 -6.05 3.94 -2.93
N ILE A 16 -5.17 4.78 -2.37
CA ILE A 16 -3.87 4.31 -1.86
C ILE A 16 -4.05 3.42 -0.64
N GLU A 17 -4.98 3.76 0.25
CA GLU A 17 -5.27 2.97 1.45
C GLU A 17 -5.82 1.58 1.10
N ALA A 18 -6.75 1.50 0.15
CA ALA A 18 -7.29 0.24 -0.32
C ALA A 18 -6.18 -0.66 -0.90
N ALA A 19 -5.32 -0.12 -1.76
CA ALA A 19 -4.21 -0.87 -2.36
C ALA A 19 -3.16 -1.31 -1.33
N LEU A 20 -2.88 -0.46 -0.34
CA LEU A 20 -2.00 -0.78 0.78
C LEU A 20 -2.58 -1.94 1.61
N ASN A 21 -3.85 -1.83 2.02
CA ASN A 21 -4.51 -2.85 2.82
C ASN A 21 -4.57 -4.20 2.08
N GLU A 22 -4.88 -4.19 0.77
CA GLU A 22 -4.89 -5.41 -0.04
C GLU A 22 -3.49 -6.04 -0.17
N THR A 23 -2.43 -5.23 -0.20
CA THR A 23 -1.05 -5.73 -0.20
C THR A 23 -0.68 -6.34 1.16
N LEU A 24 -1.07 -5.71 2.26
CA LEU A 24 -0.80 -6.19 3.62
C LEU A 24 -1.50 -7.52 3.94
N LEU A 25 -2.63 -7.81 3.28
CA LEU A 25 -3.31 -9.11 3.39
C LEU A 25 -2.51 -10.27 2.76
N ASN A 26 -1.54 -9.98 1.89
CA ASN A 26 -0.67 -10.98 1.29
C ASN A 26 0.74 -10.93 1.90
N LYS A 27 0.98 -11.77 2.89
CA LYS A 27 2.25 -11.83 3.64
C LYS A 27 3.49 -11.97 2.76
N GLU A 28 3.42 -12.72 1.65
CA GLU A 28 4.57 -12.89 0.74
C GLU A 28 4.94 -11.60 0.00
N GLN A 29 3.97 -10.69 -0.18
CA GLN A 29 4.17 -9.39 -0.82
C GLN A 29 4.67 -8.32 0.15
N CYS A 30 4.70 -8.60 1.46
CA CYS A 30 5.19 -7.68 2.49
C CYS A 30 6.73 -7.73 2.62
N THR A 31 7.28 -6.69 3.23
CA THR A 31 8.72 -6.63 3.56
C THR A 31 9.11 -7.56 4.71
N GLY A 32 10.41 -7.82 4.83
CA GLY A 32 10.96 -8.75 5.82
C GLY A 32 10.63 -8.39 7.28
N ASP A 33 10.54 -7.10 7.61
CA ASP A 33 10.15 -6.61 8.95
C ASP A 33 8.69 -6.95 9.31
N LEU A 34 7.84 -7.13 8.29
CA LEU A 34 6.45 -7.61 8.43
C LEU A 34 6.35 -9.14 8.29
N GLY A 35 7.49 -9.84 8.24
CA GLY A 35 7.58 -11.29 8.08
C GLY A 35 7.31 -11.79 6.65
N GLY A 36 7.38 -10.90 5.66
CA GLY A 36 7.30 -11.25 4.25
C GLY A 36 8.67 -11.47 3.60
N LYS A 37 8.70 -11.52 2.27
CA LYS A 37 9.92 -11.78 1.48
C LYS A 37 10.23 -10.68 0.46
N ALA A 38 9.35 -9.69 0.29
CA ALA A 38 9.53 -8.64 -0.68
C ALA A 38 10.60 -7.63 -0.23
N SER A 39 11.36 -7.11 -1.18
CA SER A 39 12.13 -5.88 -1.02
C SER A 39 11.23 -4.65 -0.97
N THR A 40 11.78 -3.51 -0.56
CA THR A 40 11.07 -2.22 -0.58
C THR A 40 10.52 -1.88 -1.96
N THR A 41 11.29 -2.17 -3.02
CA THR A 41 10.89 -1.91 -4.41
C THR A 41 9.74 -2.82 -4.82
N GLU A 42 9.81 -4.11 -4.51
CA GLU A 42 8.73 -5.07 -4.80
C GLU A 42 7.45 -4.75 -4.04
N PHE A 43 7.56 -4.43 -2.74
CA PHE A 43 6.41 -3.99 -1.93
C PHE A 43 5.74 -2.75 -2.54
N THR A 44 6.54 -1.76 -2.97
CA THR A 44 6.03 -0.56 -3.63
C THR A 44 5.30 -0.91 -4.93
N GLN A 45 5.88 -1.79 -5.76
CA GLN A 45 5.24 -2.24 -7.00
C GLN A 45 3.93 -2.98 -6.72
N HIS A 46 3.89 -3.84 -5.70
CA HIS A 46 2.68 -4.56 -5.31
C HIS A 46 1.54 -3.63 -4.88
N ILE A 47 1.84 -2.49 -4.27
CA ILE A 47 0.84 -1.46 -3.96
C ILE A 47 0.36 -0.80 -5.26
N ILE A 48 1.28 -0.41 -6.15
CA ILE A 48 0.95 0.24 -7.42
C ILE A 48 0.04 -0.66 -8.28
N ASP A 49 0.33 -1.96 -8.36
CA ASP A 49 -0.43 -2.94 -9.14
C ASP A 49 -1.89 -3.09 -8.65
N LYS A 50 -2.17 -2.70 -7.40
CA LYS A 50 -3.51 -2.75 -6.79
C LYS A 50 -4.25 -1.41 -6.78
N LEU A 51 -3.63 -0.34 -7.28
CA LEU A 51 -4.33 0.94 -7.45
C LEU A 51 -5.41 0.79 -8.54
N LYS A 52 -6.66 1.07 -8.17
CA LYS A 52 -7.82 1.15 -9.09
C LYS A 52 -8.14 2.59 -9.41
#